data_AF-A0A4Y9FGT1-F1
#
_entry.id   AF-A0A4Y9FGT1-F1
#
_cell.length_a   1.000
_cell.length_b   1.000
_cell.length_c   1.000
_cell.angle_alpha   90.00
_cell.angle_beta   90.00
_cell.angle_gamma   90.00
#
_symmetry.space_group_name_H-M   'P 1'
#
loop_
_entity.id
_entity.type
_entity.pdbx_description
1 polymer ?
#
loop_
_entity_poly.entity_id
_entity_poly.type
_entity_poly.pdbx_seq_one_letter_code
_entity_poly.pdbx_strand_id
1 'polypeptide(L)' 'DAEKYITYLLEHLPNEETLAKKEVLEAYLPWAEPIQNNCK' A
#
# COMPACT_ATOMS: atom_id res chain seq x y z
N ASP A 1 -0.74 -2.49 -13.56
CA ASP A 1 -0.44 -3.92 -13.35
C ASP A 1 -0.68 -4.36 -11.92
N ALA A 2 -1.39 -5.48 -11.72
CA ALA A 2 -1.59 -6.06 -10.40
C ALA A 2 -0.28 -6.51 -9.74
N GLU A 3 0.70 -6.92 -10.56
CA GLU A 3 2.04 -7.33 -10.11
C GLU A 3 2.81 -6.17 -9.46
N LYS A 4 2.80 -4.97 -10.06
CA LYS A 4 3.44 -3.77 -9.49
C LYS A 4 2.85 -3.39 -8.13
N TYR A 5 1.53 -3.51 -7.99
CA TYR A 5 0.84 -3.23 -6.74
C TYR A 5 1.21 -4.24 -5.64
N ILE A 6 1.28 -5.53 -5.98
CA ILE A 6 1.72 -6.57 -5.03
C ILE A 6 3.17 -6.34 -4.61
N THR A 7 4.07 -6.00 -5.54
CA THR A 7 5.46 -5.67 -5.22
C THR A 7 5.55 -4.44 -4.30
N TYR A 8 4.80 -3.37 -4.61
CA TYR A 8 4.76 -2.17 -3.76
C TYR A 8 4.29 -2.49 -2.33
N LEU A 9 3.26 -3.33 -2.18
CA LEU A 9 2.84 -3.79 -0.87
C LEU A 9 3.97 -4.58 -0.18
N LEU A 10 4.63 -5.50 -0.86
CA LEU A 10 5.70 -6.30 -0.24
C LEU A 10 6.93 -5.45 0.17
N GLU A 11 7.21 -4.35 -0.53
CA GLU A 11 8.35 -3.47 -0.25
C GLU A 11 8.04 -2.39 0.81
N HIS A 12 6.81 -1.88 0.84
CA HIS A 12 6.46 -0.71 1.64
C HIS A 12 5.52 -0.99 2.82
N LEU A 13 4.92 -2.18 2.89
CA LEU A 13 4.01 -2.55 3.98
C LEU A 13 4.83 -2.95 5.22
N PRO A 14 4.76 -2.18 6.31
CA PRO A 14 5.47 -2.53 7.53
C PRO A 14 4.85 -3.79 8.15
N ASN A 15 5.68 -4.76 8.56
CA ASN A 15 5.21 -5.91 9.34
C ASN A 15 4.68 -5.43 10.71
N GLU A 16 3.56 -6.03 11.13
CA GLU A 16 2.56 -5.72 12.18
C GLU A 16 2.89 -4.93 13.48
N GLU A 17 1.81 -4.60 14.21
CA GLU A 17 1.53 -3.52 15.20
C GLU A 17 1.24 -2.13 14.60
N THR A 18 1.87 -1.78 13.47
CA THR A 18 1.63 -0.48 12.80
C THR A 18 0.41 -0.49 11.86
N LEU A 19 0.03 -1.65 11.32
CA LEU A 19 -1.13 -1.83 10.42
C LEU A 19 -2.47 -1.98 11.15
N ALA A 20 -2.46 -2.21 12.47
CA ALA A 20 -3.66 -2.26 13.29
C ALA A 20 -4.44 -0.92 13.29
N LYS A 21 -3.79 0.18 12.91
CA LYS A 21 -4.41 1.49 12.74
C LYS A 21 -5.04 1.59 11.35
N LYS A 22 -6.37 1.74 11.32
CA LYS A 22 -7.16 1.88 10.10
C LYS A 22 -6.62 2.96 9.15
N GLU A 23 -6.18 4.09 9.69
CA GLU A 23 -5.60 5.20 8.92
C GLU A 23 -4.33 4.80 8.17
N VAL A 24 -3.51 3.92 8.75
CA VAL A 24 -2.29 3.41 8.11
C VAL A 24 -2.67 2.49 6.96
N LEU A 25 -3.64 1.59 7.19
CA LEU A 25 -4.12 0.66 6.17
C LEU A 25 -4.70 1.38 4.95
N GLU A 26 -5.43 2.48 5.16
CA GLU A 26 -6.05 3.27 4.10
C GLU A 26 -5.03 3.89 3.13
N ALA A 27 -3.83 4.22 3.61
CA ALA A 27 -2.74 4.75 2.78
C ALA A 27 -2.13 3.73 1.82
N TYR A 28 -2.32 2.43 2.07
CA TYR A 28 -1.80 1.34 1.24
C TYR A 28 -2.84 0.75 0.28
N LEU A 29 -4.05 1.30 0.24
CA LEU A 29 -5.11 0.80 -0.63
C LEU A 29 -4.93 1.29 -2.08
N PRO A 30 -5.43 0.55 -3.09
CA PRO A 30 -5.17 0.85 -4.50
C PRO A 30 -5.70 2.22 -4.96
N TRP A 31 -6.66 2.79 -4.21
CA TRP A 31 -7.24 4.11 -4.46
C TRP A 31 -6.46 5.26 -3.82
N ALA A 32 -5.42 4.98 -3.03
CA ALA A 32 -4.58 6.02 -2.45
C ALA A 32 -3.78 6.73 -3.56
N GLU A 33 -3.78 8.07 -3.53
CA GLU A 33 -2.98 8.93 -4.44
C GLU A 33 -1.52 8.47 -4.63
N PRO A 34 -0.76 8.09 -3.58
CA PRO A 34 0.62 7.63 -3.78
C PRO A 34 0.69 6.35 -4.62
N ILE A 35 -0.28 5.45 -4.49
CA ILE A 35 -0.29 4.18 -5.23
C ILE A 35 -0.75 4.39 -6.66
N GLN A 36 -1.75 5.23 -6.89
CA GLN A 36 -2.17 5.57 -8.25
C GLN A 36 -1.07 6.27 -9.06
N ASN A 37 -0.22 7.06 -8.40
CA ASN A 37 0.92 7.70 -9.04
C ASN A 37 2.09 6.74 -9.31
N ASN A 38 2.32 5.74 -8.43
CA ASN A 38 3.42 4.79 -8.60
C ASN A 38 3.07 3.56 -9.46
N CYS A 39 1.80 3.15 -9.53
CA CYS A 39 1.38 1.89 -10.14
C CYS A 39 0.63 2.02 -11.49
N LYS A 40 0.77 3.15 -12.20
CA LYS A 40 0.20 3.32 -13.56
C LYS A 40 0.56 2.17 -14.51
#